data_AF-A0A0M1JD18-F1
#
_entry.id   AF-A0A0M1JD18-F1
#
_cell.length_a   1.000
_cell.length_b   1.000
_cell.length_c   1.000
_cell.angle_alpha   90.00
_cell.angle_beta   90.00
_cell.angle_gamma   90.00
#
_symmetry.space_group_name_H-M   'P 1'
#
loop_
_entity.id
_entity.type
_entity.pdbx_description
1 polymer ?
#
loop_
_entity_poly.entity_id
_entity_poly.type
_entity_poly.pdbx_seq_one_letter_code
_entity_poly.pdbx_strand_id
1 'polypeptide(L)'
;QQNNKVFQAQSTHLPLKLNMAGVIPPIFASSIILFPATIGQWFGGSNESMRWLQDITSKLSPGEPVYVVTYSIAIVFFCFFYTALVFNSKETADNLKRSGAFIPGVRPGEQTANYIDKVMTRLTMVGAVYITAVCLLPEFLILSWHVPFYFGGTSLLIIVVVVMDFMAQVQAHITSHQYEGLMRRANLKAPGGYSR
;
A
#
# COMPACT_ATOMS: atom_id res chain seq x y z
N GLN A 1 48.05 -7.25 22.90
CA GLN A 1 46.61 -7.06 23.15
C GLN A 1 45.92 -6.78 21.82
N GLN A 2 45.52 -7.84 21.10
CA GLN A 2 44.81 -7.73 19.83
C GLN A 2 43.34 -7.49 20.14
N ASN A 3 42.90 -6.25 19.95
CA ASN A 3 41.52 -5.84 20.11
C ASN A 3 40.74 -6.42 18.92
N ASN A 4 40.24 -7.64 19.09
CA ASN A 4 39.30 -8.26 18.17
C ASN A 4 37.95 -7.55 18.36
N LYS A 5 37.86 -6.31 17.86
CA LYS A 5 36.57 -5.64 17.70
C LYS A 5 35.83 -6.49 16.68
N VAL A 6 34.94 -7.34 17.19
CA VAL A 6 33.91 -7.98 16.41
C VAL A 6 33.07 -6.85 15.83
N PHE A 7 33.47 -6.35 14.66
CA PHE A 7 32.59 -5.58 13.80
C PHE A 7 31.56 -6.60 13.35
N GLN A 8 30.51 -6.74 14.16
CA GLN A 8 29.32 -7.45 13.73
C GLN A 8 28.75 -6.60 12.60
N ALA A 9 29.16 -6.92 11.37
CA ALA A 9 28.54 -6.42 10.16
C ALA A 9 27.13 -7.02 10.12
N GLN A 10 26.23 -6.51 10.95
CA GLN A 10 24.81 -6.82 10.83
C GLN A 10 24.35 -6.20 9.53
N SER A 11 24.20 -7.04 8.51
CA SER A 11 23.49 -6.67 7.29
C SER A 11 22.03 -6.43 7.67
N THR A 12 21.63 -5.17 7.73
CA THR A 12 20.23 -4.79 7.88
C THR A 12 19.58 -4.74 6.50
N HIS A 13 18.46 -5.43 6.35
CA HIS A 13 17.65 -5.36 5.13
C HIS A 13 16.65 -4.20 5.26
N LEU A 14 16.51 -3.40 4.21
CA LEU A 14 15.44 -2.41 4.11
C LEU A 14 14.16 -3.14 3.67
N PRO A 15 13.12 -3.25 4.53
CA PRO A 15 11.91 -3.96 4.16
C PRO A 15 11.09 -3.12 3.18
N LEU A 16 11.15 -3.46 1.90
CA LEU A 16 10.30 -2.87 0.87
C LEU A 16 9.07 -3.77 0.68
N LYS A 17 7.88 -3.27 1.02
CA LYS A 17 6.62 -4.00 0.80
C LYS A 17 6.27 -3.96 -0.70
N LEU A 18 5.75 -5.08 -1.22
CA LEU A 18 5.25 -5.19 -2.60
C LEU A 18 4.12 -4.18 -2.88
N ASN A 19 3.27 -3.95 -1.87
CA ASN A 19 2.24 -2.93 -1.88
C ASN A 19 2.51 -1.93 -0.76
N MET A 20 3.19 -0.83 -1.09
CA MET A 20 3.34 0.32 -0.19
C MET A 20 2.04 1.12 -0.05
N ALA A 21 1.13 0.97 -1.02
CA ALA A 21 -0.09 1.76 -1.12
C ALA A 21 -1.27 1.22 -0.29
N GLY A 22 -1.21 -0.03 0.16
CA GLY A 22 -2.27 -0.67 0.93
C GLY A 22 -3.58 -0.79 0.13
N VAL A 23 -4.71 -0.50 0.79
CA VAL A 23 -6.09 -0.59 0.24
C VAL A 23 -6.53 0.67 -0.48
N ILE A 24 -5.80 1.76 -0.26
CA ILE A 24 -6.28 3.09 -0.58
C ILE A 24 -6.51 3.25 -2.10
N PRO A 25 -5.65 2.73 -3.00
CA PRO A 25 -5.89 2.86 -4.44
C PRO A 25 -7.17 2.17 -4.95
N PRO A 26 -7.46 0.89 -4.60
CA PRO A 26 -8.76 0.28 -4.95
C PRO A 26 -9.98 1.04 -4.42
N ILE A 27 -9.89 1.60 -3.21
CA ILE A 27 -10.97 2.39 -2.62
C ILE A 27 -11.22 3.65 -3.45
N PHE A 28 -10.17 4.43 -3.76
CA PHE A 28 -10.31 5.63 -4.58
C PHE A 28 -10.81 5.34 -5.99
N ALA A 29 -10.36 4.24 -6.61
CA ALA A 29 -10.87 3.82 -7.90
C ALA A 29 -12.39 3.54 -7.83
N SER A 30 -12.85 2.84 -6.78
CA SER A 30 -14.27 2.53 -6.61
C SER A 30 -15.13 3.77 -6.32
N SER A 31 -14.66 4.70 -5.49
CA SER A 31 -15.43 5.89 -5.12
C SER A 31 -15.60 6.85 -6.31
N ILE A 32 -14.56 6.99 -7.14
CA ILE A 32 -14.62 7.82 -8.35
C ILE A 32 -15.58 7.25 -9.38
N ILE A 33 -15.71 5.93 -9.50
CA ILE A 33 -16.64 5.31 -10.47
C ILE A 33 -18.07 5.33 -9.93
N LEU A 34 -18.25 5.10 -8.63
CA LEU A 34 -19.57 5.14 -7.99
C LEU A 34 -20.17 6.55 -7.97
N PHE A 35 -19.34 7.60 -7.96
CA PHE A 35 -19.81 8.99 -7.86
C PHE A 35 -20.68 9.44 -9.06
N PRO A 36 -20.24 9.29 -10.33
CA PRO A 36 -21.12 9.56 -11.47
C PRO A 36 -22.33 8.62 -11.52
N ALA A 37 -22.17 7.36 -11.14
CA ALA A 37 -23.25 6.38 -11.16
C ALA A 37 -24.38 6.74 -10.19
N THR A 38 -24.04 7.24 -8.99
CA THR A 38 -25.03 7.70 -8.00
C THR A 38 -25.75 8.97 -8.44
N ILE A 39 -25.02 9.93 -9.05
CA ILE A 39 -25.63 11.12 -9.66
C ILE A 39 -26.57 10.71 -10.81
N GLY A 40 -26.13 9.80 -11.68
CA GLY A 40 -26.95 9.28 -12.77
C GLY A 40 -28.22 8.58 -12.30
N GLN A 41 -28.17 7.84 -11.20
CA GLN A 41 -29.35 7.21 -10.60
C GLN A 41 -30.34 8.23 -10.01
N TRP A 42 -29.86 9.29 -9.36
CA TRP A 42 -30.73 10.30 -8.75
C TRP A 42 -31.35 11.27 -9.76
N PHE A 43 -30.61 11.63 -10.81
CA PHE A 43 -31.02 12.63 -11.79
C PHE A 43 -31.48 12.05 -13.14
N GLY A 44 -31.20 10.79 -13.43
CA GLY A 44 -31.54 10.14 -14.71
C GLY A 44 -33.01 9.73 -14.87
N GLY A 45 -33.79 9.70 -13.78
CA GLY A 45 -35.21 9.36 -13.83
C GLY A 45 -36.15 10.52 -14.19
N SER A 46 -35.68 11.77 -14.15
CA SER A 46 -36.54 12.96 -14.12
C SER A 46 -36.44 13.91 -15.32
N ASN A 47 -35.46 13.77 -16.22
CA ASN A 47 -35.28 14.69 -17.35
C ASN A 47 -34.79 14.00 -18.65
N GLU A 48 -35.52 14.18 -19.76
CA GLU A 48 -35.13 13.72 -21.11
C GLU A 48 -33.78 14.30 -21.59
N SER A 49 -33.37 15.46 -21.07
CA SER A 49 -32.10 16.12 -21.39
C SER A 49 -30.85 15.42 -20.82
N MET A 50 -31.03 14.47 -19.90
CA MET A 50 -29.96 13.74 -19.22
C MET A 50 -29.79 12.28 -19.69
N ARG A 51 -30.35 11.92 -20.86
CA ARG A 51 -30.14 10.60 -21.49
C ARG A 51 -28.66 10.25 -21.66
N TRP A 52 -27.79 11.22 -21.95
CA TRP A 52 -26.34 11.02 -22.01
C TRP A 52 -25.74 10.55 -20.67
N LEU A 53 -26.30 11.02 -19.55
CA LEU A 53 -25.90 10.62 -18.20
C LEU A 53 -26.38 9.20 -17.88
N GLN A 54 -27.54 8.83 -18.39
CA GLN A 54 -28.12 7.48 -18.29
C GLN A 54 -27.35 6.46 -19.14
N ASP A 55 -26.90 6.84 -20.34
CA ASP A 55 -26.03 6.02 -21.21
C ASP A 55 -24.64 5.81 -20.60
N ILE A 56 -24.11 6.78 -19.86
CA ILE A 56 -22.85 6.63 -19.11
C ILE A 56 -23.07 5.73 -17.90
N THR A 57 -24.17 5.90 -17.17
CA THR A 57 -24.45 5.15 -15.94
C THR A 57 -24.76 3.67 -16.21
N SER A 58 -25.43 3.37 -17.33
CA SER A 58 -25.65 1.99 -17.78
C SER A 58 -24.34 1.29 -18.16
N LYS A 59 -23.42 1.99 -18.82
CA LYS A 59 -22.08 1.47 -19.16
C LYS A 59 -21.12 1.36 -17.97
N LEU A 60 -21.37 2.12 -16.91
CA LEU A 60 -20.63 2.08 -15.64
C LEU A 60 -21.31 1.15 -14.62
N SER A 61 -22.32 0.37 -15.01
CA SER A 61 -22.92 -0.61 -14.13
C SER A 61 -22.04 -1.88 -14.01
N PRO A 62 -21.96 -2.49 -12.82
CA PRO A 62 -21.20 -3.73 -12.62
C PRO A 62 -21.71 -4.82 -13.57
N GLY A 63 -20.80 -5.40 -14.34
CA GLY A 63 -21.09 -6.48 -15.29
C GLY A 63 -20.94 -6.12 -16.77
N GLU A 64 -20.80 -4.84 -17.11
CA GLU A 64 -20.35 -4.47 -18.46
C GLU A 64 -18.82 -4.56 -18.60
N PRO A 65 -18.30 -5.03 -19.76
CA PRO A 65 -16.86 -5.03 -20.02
C PRO A 65 -16.22 -3.64 -19.94
N VAL A 66 -17.00 -2.59 -20.24
CA VAL A 66 -16.54 -1.19 -20.17
C VAL A 66 -16.22 -0.78 -18.74
N TYR A 67 -17.05 -1.18 -17.77
CA TYR A 67 -16.80 -0.96 -16.36
C TYR A 67 -15.52 -1.67 -15.92
N VAL A 68 -15.35 -2.95 -16.27
CA VAL A 68 -14.18 -3.77 -15.91
C VAL A 68 -12.87 -3.14 -16.40
N VAL A 69 -12.83 -2.70 -17.67
CA VAL A 69 -11.63 -2.09 -18.26
C VAL A 69 -11.33 -0.73 -17.61
N THR A 70 -12.35 0.11 -17.43
CA THR A 70 -12.19 1.43 -16.80
C THR A 70 -11.74 1.31 -15.35
N TYR A 71 -12.31 0.35 -14.61
CA TYR A 71 -11.95 0.06 -13.23
C TYR A 71 -10.52 -0.46 -13.10
N SER A 72 -10.11 -1.35 -14.00
CA SER A 72 -8.74 -1.88 -14.04
C SER A 72 -7.70 -0.77 -14.27
N ILE A 73 -7.96 0.11 -15.25
CA ILE A 73 -7.08 1.24 -15.55
C ILE A 73 -7.02 2.20 -14.35
N ALA A 74 -8.17 2.50 -13.73
CA ALA A 74 -8.23 3.35 -12.55
C ALA A 74 -7.41 2.77 -11.39
N ILE A 75 -7.52 1.46 -11.09
CA ILE A 75 -6.73 0.81 -10.04
C ILE A 75 -5.24 0.96 -10.31
N VAL A 76 -4.78 0.63 -11.52
CA VAL A 76 -3.36 0.71 -11.87
C VAL A 76 -2.87 2.16 -11.75
N PHE A 77 -3.62 3.12 -12.29
CA PHE A 77 -3.30 4.54 -12.20
C PHE A 77 -3.17 4.99 -10.74
N PHE A 78 -4.17 4.70 -9.89
CA PHE A 78 -4.13 5.09 -8.48
C PHE A 78 -3.04 4.38 -7.70
N CYS A 79 -2.69 3.13 -8.04
CA CYS A 79 -1.57 2.42 -7.41
C CYS A 79 -0.24 3.14 -7.64
N PHE A 80 0.04 3.55 -8.89
CA PHE A 80 1.23 4.33 -9.22
C PHE A 80 1.19 5.73 -8.61
N PHE A 81 0.07 6.43 -8.76
CA PHE A 81 -0.10 7.79 -8.27
C PHE A 81 0.05 7.88 -6.74
N TYR A 82 -0.62 6.99 -6.00
CA TYR A 82 -0.54 6.97 -4.55
C TYR A 82 0.86 6.60 -4.06
N THR A 83 1.50 5.60 -4.69
CA THR A 83 2.87 5.22 -4.30
C THR A 83 3.85 6.36 -4.52
N ALA A 84 3.74 7.10 -5.63
CA ALA A 84 4.60 8.25 -5.92
C ALA A 84 4.37 9.43 -4.97
N LEU A 85 3.13 9.63 -4.48
CA LEU A 85 2.83 10.69 -3.51
C LEU A 85 3.38 10.39 -2.11
N VAL A 86 3.29 9.13 -1.66
CA VAL A 86 3.67 8.74 -0.30
C VAL A 86 5.16 8.43 -0.19
N PHE A 87 5.76 7.83 -1.21
CA PHE A 87 7.12 7.35 -1.15
C PHE A 87 8.12 8.38 -1.68
N ASN A 88 8.93 8.95 -0.77
CA ASN A 88 10.03 9.83 -1.13
C ASN A 88 11.38 9.07 -1.14
N SER A 89 11.81 8.66 -2.34
CA SER A 89 13.08 7.95 -2.57
C SER A 89 14.30 8.76 -2.10
N LYS A 90 14.26 10.09 -2.24
CA LYS A 90 15.36 10.99 -1.87
C LYS A 90 15.52 11.10 -0.36
N GLU A 91 14.41 11.29 0.35
CA GLU A 91 14.40 11.36 1.81
C GLU A 91 14.84 10.02 2.43
N THR A 92 14.39 8.90 1.85
CA THR A 92 14.82 7.57 2.30
C THR A 92 16.33 7.37 2.13
N ALA A 93 16.90 7.82 1.01
CA ALA A 93 18.34 7.76 0.76
C ALA A 93 19.15 8.67 1.71
N ASP A 94 18.64 9.87 2.00
CA ASP A 94 19.27 10.78 2.96
C ASP A 94 19.20 10.26 4.39
N ASN A 95 18.08 9.63 4.78
CA ASN A 95 17.96 8.96 6.08
C ASN A 95 18.93 7.79 6.21
N LEU A 96 19.09 6.95 5.18
CA LEU A 96 20.11 5.89 5.15
C LEU A 96 21.52 6.45 5.33
N LYS A 97 21.84 7.53 4.62
CA LYS A 97 23.13 8.23 4.74
C LYS A 97 23.37 8.78 6.14
N ARG A 98 22.36 9.39 6.76
CA ARG A 98 22.43 9.92 8.14
C ARG A 98 22.58 8.82 9.19
N SER A 99 21.94 7.67 8.97
CA SER A 99 22.06 6.49 9.84
C SER A 99 23.38 5.72 9.64
N GLY A 100 24.28 6.16 8.76
CA GLY A 100 25.54 5.47 8.45
C GLY A 100 25.37 4.18 7.64
N ALA A 101 24.16 3.91 7.13
CA ALA A 101 23.85 2.75 6.30
C ALA A 101 24.08 3.06 4.82
N PHE A 102 24.59 2.09 4.07
CA PHE A 102 24.79 2.22 2.62
C PHE A 102 24.43 0.92 1.90
N ILE A 103 23.95 1.07 0.66
CA ILE A 103 23.63 -0.08 -0.20
C ILE A 103 24.93 -0.54 -0.86
N PRO A 104 25.34 -1.82 -0.70
CA PRO A 104 26.52 -2.34 -1.37
C PRO A 104 26.43 -2.15 -2.89
N GLY A 105 27.47 -1.57 -3.49
CA GLY A 105 27.54 -1.35 -4.94
C GLY A 105 26.90 -0.04 -5.45
N VAL A 106 26.27 0.78 -4.60
CA VAL A 106 25.68 2.07 -5.00
C VAL A 106 26.27 3.21 -4.16
N ARG A 107 26.67 4.31 -4.80
CA ARG A 107 27.26 5.48 -4.11
C ARG A 107 26.20 6.19 -3.25
N PRO A 108 26.44 6.49 -1.96
CA PRO A 108 25.48 7.17 -1.10
C PRO A 108 25.02 8.54 -1.64
N GLY A 109 23.72 8.81 -1.54
CA GLY A 109 23.09 10.06 -1.97
C GLY A 109 22.16 9.84 -3.17
N GLU A 110 22.32 10.65 -4.22
CA GLU A 110 21.43 10.65 -5.38
C GLU A 110 21.38 9.30 -6.13
N GLN A 111 22.51 8.59 -6.21
CA GLN A 111 22.56 7.26 -6.84
C GLN A 111 21.75 6.23 -6.03
N THR A 112 21.78 6.29 -4.70
CA THR A 112 20.93 5.47 -3.82
C THR A 112 19.46 5.79 -4.04
N ALA A 113 19.09 7.07 -4.14
CA ALA A 113 17.71 7.49 -4.40
C ALA A 113 17.20 6.94 -5.74
N ASN A 114 17.98 7.08 -6.82
CA ASN A 114 17.63 6.56 -8.15
C ASN A 114 17.52 5.02 -8.17
N TYR A 115 18.36 4.34 -7.41
CA TYR A 115 18.29 2.88 -7.28
C TYR A 115 17.00 2.44 -6.57
N ILE A 116 16.69 3.06 -5.43
CA ILE A 116 15.47 2.77 -4.66
C ILE A 116 14.24 3.07 -5.54
N ASP A 117 14.24 4.20 -6.24
CA ASP A 117 13.15 4.59 -7.12
C ASP A 117 12.87 3.54 -8.21
N LYS A 118 13.92 3.12 -8.93
CA LYS A 118 13.82 2.08 -9.96
C LYS A 118 13.30 0.74 -9.43
N VAL A 119 13.72 0.36 -8.22
CA VAL A 119 13.24 -0.86 -7.56
C VAL A 119 11.77 -0.70 -7.15
N MET A 120 11.39 0.46 -6.62
CA MET A 120 10.03 0.78 -6.23
C MET A 120 9.08 0.73 -7.42
N THR A 121 9.42 1.38 -8.54
CA THR A 121 8.58 1.36 -9.75
C THR A 121 8.29 -0.05 -10.23
N ARG A 122 9.30 -0.94 -10.20
CA ARG A 122 9.13 -2.36 -10.59
C ARG A 122 8.26 -3.13 -9.61
N LEU A 123 8.45 -2.92 -8.31
CA LEU A 123 7.61 -3.52 -7.27
C LEU A 123 6.16 -3.06 -7.40
N THR A 124 5.93 -1.76 -7.57
CA THR A 124 4.60 -1.17 -7.76
C THR A 124 3.92 -1.70 -9.02
N MET A 125 4.67 -1.92 -10.12
CA MET A 125 4.11 -2.49 -11.34
C MET A 125 3.55 -3.90 -11.09
N VAL A 126 4.32 -4.76 -10.41
CA VAL A 126 3.86 -6.12 -10.05
C VAL A 126 2.71 -6.07 -9.04
N GLY A 127 2.80 -5.19 -8.05
CA GLY A 127 1.77 -4.98 -7.04
C GLY A 127 0.44 -4.50 -7.63
N ALA A 128 0.47 -3.56 -8.58
CA ALA A 128 -0.71 -3.05 -9.26
C ALA A 128 -1.42 -4.12 -10.08
N VAL A 129 -0.67 -4.96 -10.79
CA VAL A 129 -1.22 -6.10 -11.55
C VAL A 129 -1.87 -7.11 -10.59
N TYR A 130 -1.21 -7.45 -9.48
CA TYR A 130 -1.76 -8.33 -8.46
C TYR A 130 -3.07 -7.79 -7.87
N ILE A 131 -3.10 -6.52 -7.45
CA ILE A 131 -4.29 -5.89 -6.87
C ILE A 131 -5.44 -5.86 -7.88
N THR A 132 -5.14 -5.50 -9.13
CA THR A 132 -6.13 -5.48 -10.21
C THR A 132 -6.72 -6.88 -10.41
N ALA A 133 -5.88 -7.93 -10.49
CA ALA A 133 -6.34 -9.31 -10.63
C ALA A 133 -7.24 -9.75 -9.47
N VAL A 134 -6.90 -9.39 -8.22
CA VAL A 134 -7.73 -9.70 -7.05
C VAL A 134 -9.07 -8.96 -7.08
N CYS A 135 -9.10 -7.69 -7.52
CA CYS A 135 -10.35 -6.94 -7.67
C CYS A 135 -11.26 -7.52 -8.77
N LEU A 136 -10.68 -7.95 -9.89
CA LEU A 136 -11.42 -8.47 -11.04
C LEU A 136 -11.93 -9.90 -10.85
N LEU A 137 -11.26 -10.71 -10.01
CA LEU A 137 -11.60 -12.11 -9.84
C LEU A 137 -13.07 -12.30 -9.42
N PRO A 138 -13.62 -11.62 -8.39
CA PRO A 138 -15.03 -11.77 -8.02
C PRO A 138 -15.99 -11.26 -9.09
N GLU A 139 -15.58 -10.23 -9.84
CA GLU A 139 -16.36 -9.70 -10.96
C GLU A 139 -16.51 -10.72 -12.08
N PHE A 140 -15.42 -11.40 -12.42
CA PHE A 140 -15.40 -12.48 -13.40
C PHE A 140 -16.24 -13.69 -12.95
N LEU A 141 -16.23 -14.02 -11.65
CA LEU A 141 -17.06 -15.08 -11.08
C LEU A 141 -18.55 -14.77 -11.21
N ILE A 142 -18.97 -13.54 -10.94
CA ILE A 142 -20.37 -13.10 -11.06
C ILE A 142 -20.82 -13.19 -12.52
N LEU A 143 -19.99 -12.74 -13.45
CA LEU A 143 -20.32 -12.74 -14.89
C LEU A 143 -20.39 -14.14 -15.51
N SER A 144 -19.44 -15.03 -15.19
CA SER A 144 -19.41 -16.38 -15.79
C SER A 144 -20.35 -17.36 -15.08
N TRP A 145 -20.40 -17.36 -13.75
CA TRP A 145 -21.11 -18.37 -12.97
C TRP A 145 -22.45 -17.90 -12.38
N HIS A 146 -22.86 -16.64 -12.59
CA HIS A 146 -24.14 -16.08 -12.14
C HIS A 146 -24.43 -16.27 -10.64
N VAL A 147 -23.39 -16.45 -9.82
CA VAL A 147 -23.54 -16.55 -8.36
C VAL A 147 -23.67 -15.13 -7.82
N PRO A 148 -24.78 -14.75 -7.17
CA PRO A 148 -24.94 -13.42 -6.60
C PRO A 148 -24.03 -13.27 -5.39
N PHE A 149 -22.80 -12.83 -5.63
CA PHE A 149 -21.87 -12.51 -4.57
C PHE A 149 -22.25 -11.14 -3.99
N TYR A 150 -22.87 -11.15 -2.80
CA TYR A 150 -23.20 -9.92 -2.06
C TYR A 150 -21.95 -9.11 -1.65
N PHE A 151 -20.80 -9.79 -1.54
CA PHE A 151 -19.50 -9.16 -1.34
C PHE A 151 -18.81 -8.95 -2.70
N GLY A 152 -18.94 -7.75 -3.28
CA GLY A 152 -18.17 -7.38 -4.46
C GLY A 152 -16.65 -7.49 -4.22
N GLY A 153 -15.86 -7.60 -5.30
CA GLY A 153 -14.41 -7.81 -5.18
C GLY A 153 -13.67 -6.71 -4.43
N THR A 154 -14.17 -5.48 -4.51
CA THR A 154 -13.66 -4.34 -3.73
C THR A 154 -13.90 -4.54 -2.22
N SER A 155 -15.08 -5.01 -1.81
CA SER A 155 -15.42 -5.24 -0.40
C SER A 155 -14.57 -6.33 0.24
N LEU A 156 -14.32 -7.42 -0.50
CA LEU A 156 -13.44 -8.49 -0.03
C LEU A 156 -11.99 -8.00 0.17
N LEU A 157 -11.47 -7.24 -0.79
CA LEU A 157 -10.12 -6.68 -0.71
C LEU A 157 -10.00 -5.73 0.49
N ILE A 158 -11.01 -4.86 0.70
CA ILE A 158 -11.05 -3.96 1.85
C ILE A 158 -10.95 -4.73 3.16
N ILE A 159 -11.75 -5.79 3.34
CA ILE A 159 -11.73 -6.60 4.57
C ILE A 159 -10.33 -7.17 4.82
N VAL A 160 -9.74 -7.85 3.84
CA VAL A 160 -8.45 -8.52 4.00
C VAL A 160 -7.37 -7.52 4.38
N VAL A 161 -7.31 -6.38 3.71
CA VAL A 161 -6.21 -5.46 3.91
C VAL A 161 -6.42 -4.57 5.15
N VAL A 162 -7.65 -4.21 5.52
CA VAL A 162 -7.91 -3.55 6.81
C VAL A 162 -7.55 -4.46 7.97
N VAL A 163 -7.85 -5.77 7.87
CA VAL A 163 -7.43 -6.76 8.88
C VAL A 163 -5.90 -6.84 8.95
N MET A 164 -5.21 -6.88 7.81
CA MET A 164 -3.74 -6.88 7.79
C MET A 164 -3.15 -5.59 8.38
N ASP A 165 -3.73 -4.43 8.10
CA ASP A 165 -3.27 -3.15 8.65
C ASP A 165 -3.51 -3.08 10.15
N PHE A 166 -4.69 -3.51 10.62
CA PHE A 166 -4.99 -3.63 12.04
C PHE A 166 -3.99 -4.55 12.76
N MET A 167 -3.70 -5.72 12.19
CA MET A 167 -2.71 -6.64 12.77
C MET A 167 -1.30 -6.03 12.81
N ALA A 168 -0.90 -5.30 11.78
CA ALA A 168 0.39 -4.61 11.75
C ALA A 168 0.48 -3.50 12.82
N GLN A 169 -0.59 -2.73 13.02
CA GLN A 169 -0.67 -1.70 14.05
C GLN A 169 -0.64 -2.31 15.46
N VAL A 170 -1.38 -3.39 15.69
CA VAL A 170 -1.37 -4.13 16.96
C VAL A 170 0.02 -4.68 17.27
N GLN A 171 0.68 -5.31 16.29
CA GLN A 171 2.03 -5.84 16.46
C GLN A 171 3.05 -4.73 16.77
N ALA A 172 2.96 -3.59 16.09
CA ALA A 172 3.82 -2.43 16.36
C ALA A 172 3.63 -1.91 17.80
N HIS A 173 2.37 -1.83 18.25
CA HIS A 173 2.05 -1.40 19.61
C HIS A 173 2.59 -2.38 20.67
N ILE A 174 2.38 -3.70 20.49
CA ILE A 174 2.91 -4.73 21.41
C ILE A 174 4.45 -4.68 21.47
N THR A 175 5.10 -4.51 20.32
CA THR A 175 6.56 -4.42 20.24
C THR A 175 7.08 -3.21 21.04
N SER A 176 6.41 -2.06 20.96
CA SER A 176 6.80 -0.86 21.72
C SER A 176 6.76 -1.07 23.24
N HIS A 177 5.77 -1.82 23.77
CA HIS A 177 5.69 -2.13 25.19
C HIS A 177 6.77 -3.12 25.67
N GLN A 178 7.22 -4.05 24.81
CA GLN A 178 8.33 -4.95 25.14
C GLN A 178 9.67 -4.20 25.26
N TYR A 179 9.84 -3.08 24.54
CA TYR A 179 11.01 -2.20 24.68
C TYR A 179 11.05 -1.48 26.03
N GLU A 180 9.92 -1.03 26.58
CA GLU A 180 9.86 -0.43 27.92
C GLU A 180 10.30 -1.43 29.02
N GLY A 181 9.88 -2.69 28.92
CA GLY A 181 10.26 -3.75 29.86
C GLY A 181 11.76 -4.08 29.84
N LEU A 182 12.40 -4.05 28.67
CA LEU A 182 13.84 -4.26 28.51
C LEU A 182 14.65 -3.04 28.99
N MET A 183 14.23 -1.81 28.68
CA MET A 183 14.90 -0.60 29.18
C MET A 183 14.78 -0.43 30.69
N ARG A 184 13.64 -0.80 31.30
CA ARG A 184 13.45 -0.74 32.76
C ARG A 184 14.32 -1.77 33.49
N ARG A 185 14.52 -2.97 32.92
CA ARG A 185 15.46 -3.97 33.47
C ARG A 185 16.93 -3.57 33.33
N ALA A 186 17.30 -2.83 32.28
CA ALA A 186 18.66 -2.28 32.13
C ALA A 186 18.95 -1.19 33.18
N ASN A 187 18.00 -0.30 33.47
CA ASN A 187 18.16 0.73 34.49
C ASN A 187 18.17 0.19 35.94
N LEU A 188 17.55 -0.96 36.21
CA LEU A 188 17.58 -1.60 37.53
C LEU A 188 18.90 -2.35 37.83
N LYS A 189 19.82 -2.45 36.86
CA LYS A 189 21.14 -3.06 37.02
C LYS A 189 22.28 -2.04 36.94
N ALA A 190 22.08 -0.85 37.51
CA ALA A 190 23.16 0.02 37.94
C ALA A 190 23.39 -0.18 39.45
N PRO A 191 24.17 -1.18 39.90
CA PRO A 191 24.65 -1.21 41.27
C PRO A 191 25.68 -0.09 41.44
N GLY A 192 25.57 0.63 42.56
CA GLY A 192 26.32 1.85 42.86
C GLY A 192 27.81 1.80 42.52
N GLY A 193 28.26 2.79 41.75
CA GLY A 193 29.67 3.16 41.64
C GLY A 193 29.99 4.19 42.71
N TYR A 194 30.79 3.75 43.68
CA TYR A 194 31.32 4.52 44.81
C TYR A 194 31.86 5.90 44.40
N SER A 195 31.39 6.94 45.08
CA SER A 195 32.16 8.17 45.30
C SER A 195 33.33 7.87 46.22
N ARG A 196 34.57 8.05 45.74
CA ARG A 196 35.71 8.61 46.47
C ARG A 196 36.70 9.19 45.48
#